data_AF-A0A435YAE9-F1
#
_entry.id   AF-A0A435YAE9-F1
#
_cell.length_a   1.000
_cell.length_b   1.000
_cell.length_c   1.000
_cell.angle_alpha   90.00
_cell.angle_beta   90.00
_cell.angle_gamma   90.00
#
_symmetry.space_group_name_H-M   'P 1'
#
loop_
_entity.id
_entity.type
_entity.pdbx_description
1 polymer ?
#
loop_
_entity_poly.entity_id
_entity_poly.type
_entity_poly.pdbx_seq_one_letter_code
_entity_poly.pdbx_strand_id
1 'polypeptide(L)'
;MPELEQALAEVAAEMAERTDRGDVATYIPQLGKVDPKKFGIAAVTNDGGVLMAGDAEQAFSIQSISKVFTLTLALGNVGDALWQRVGREPSGNPFNSIVQLEHENGIPRNPFINAGAIVISDILLAGHQPREAIGEILRFIQFLADDETIIIDREVAASERATGYRNFALANYMKSFGNLHHAPELALGVYFHHCAIAMSCRQLALAGRFLANGGKNPATGHSVVSAERARRIGAMMLTCGHYDGSGDFAFR
;
A
#
# COMPACT_ATOMS: atom_id res chain seq x y z
N MET A 1 6.43 -27.72 8.37
CA MET A 1 6.88 -26.68 7.42
C MET A 1 7.53 -27.19 6.12
N PRO A 2 8.11 -28.41 6.02
CA PRO A 2 8.72 -28.88 4.76
C PRO A 2 7.78 -28.78 3.53
N GLU A 3 6.49 -29.07 3.71
CA GLU A 3 5.49 -28.94 2.63
C GLU A 3 5.33 -27.51 2.11
N LEU A 4 5.37 -26.49 2.99
CA LEU A 4 5.24 -25.08 2.58
C LEU A 4 6.52 -24.58 1.91
N GLU A 5 7.68 -25.00 2.41
CA GLU A 5 8.97 -24.70 1.79
C GLU A 5 9.06 -25.30 0.39
N GLN A 6 8.65 -26.57 0.25
CA GLN A 6 8.57 -27.25 -1.04
C GLN A 6 7.58 -26.55 -1.97
N ALA A 7 6.38 -26.18 -1.50
CA ALA A 7 5.39 -25.48 -2.32
C ALA A 7 5.90 -24.12 -2.83
N LEU A 8 6.60 -23.35 -1.99
CA LEU A 8 7.20 -22.07 -2.42
C LEU A 8 8.29 -22.28 -3.48
N ALA A 9 9.13 -23.30 -3.32
CA ALA A 9 10.15 -23.66 -4.29
C ALA A 9 9.54 -24.12 -5.63
N GLU A 10 8.48 -24.93 -5.60
CA GLU A 10 7.74 -25.40 -6.78
C GLU A 10 7.10 -24.22 -7.52
N VAL A 11 6.45 -23.29 -6.81
CA VAL A 11 5.89 -22.06 -7.41
C VAL A 11 6.98 -21.22 -8.06
N ALA A 12 8.12 -21.01 -7.40
CA ALA A 12 9.22 -20.24 -7.97
C ALA A 12 9.80 -20.91 -9.23
N ALA A 13 9.93 -22.23 -9.23
CA ALA A 13 10.36 -23.00 -10.39
C ALA A 13 9.34 -22.91 -11.55
N GLU A 14 8.05 -23.03 -11.28
CA GLU A 14 7.00 -22.86 -12.29
C GLU A 14 7.09 -21.45 -12.90
N MET A 15 7.17 -20.42 -12.06
CA MET A 15 7.23 -19.02 -12.51
C MET A 15 8.49 -18.68 -13.33
N ALA A 16 9.59 -19.40 -13.12
CA ALA A 16 10.80 -19.25 -13.93
C ALA A 16 10.59 -19.71 -15.38
N GLU A 17 9.73 -20.72 -15.60
CA GLU A 17 9.42 -21.28 -16.92
C GLU A 17 8.27 -20.54 -17.64
N ARG A 18 7.49 -19.72 -16.93
CA ARG A 18 6.39 -18.95 -17.52
C ARG A 18 6.88 -17.84 -18.44
N THR A 19 6.31 -17.77 -19.63
CA THR A 19 6.62 -16.74 -20.64
C THR A 19 5.58 -15.64 -20.73
N ASP A 20 4.37 -15.88 -20.21
CA ASP A 20 3.21 -14.99 -20.21
C ASP A 20 3.21 -14.05 -18.99
N ARG A 21 4.24 -13.21 -18.88
CA ARG A 21 4.50 -12.40 -17.67
C ARG A 21 3.94 -10.97 -17.69
N GLY A 22 3.16 -10.63 -18.71
CA GLY A 22 2.65 -9.27 -18.92
C GLY A 22 3.77 -8.25 -19.15
N ASP A 23 3.45 -6.97 -18.97
CA ASP A 23 4.38 -5.86 -19.16
C ASP A 23 4.69 -5.15 -17.83
N VAL A 24 5.96 -4.76 -17.64
CA VAL A 24 6.36 -3.93 -16.50
C VAL A 24 5.77 -2.52 -16.63
N ALA A 25 5.56 -1.86 -15.50
CA ALA A 25 5.09 -0.48 -15.49
C ALA A 25 6.14 0.48 -16.08
N THR A 26 5.73 1.35 -17.00
CA THR A 26 6.64 2.27 -17.72
C THR A 26 6.30 3.75 -17.55
N TYR A 27 5.32 4.08 -16.69
CA TYR A 27 4.91 5.48 -16.46
C TYR A 27 5.96 6.30 -15.69
N ILE A 28 6.94 5.64 -15.04
CA ILE A 28 8.19 6.24 -14.58
C ILE A 28 9.39 5.40 -15.03
N PRO A 29 10.57 6.02 -15.30
CA PRO A 29 11.73 5.30 -15.82
C PRO A 29 12.27 4.19 -14.91
N GLN A 30 12.16 4.34 -13.58
CA GLN A 30 12.70 3.40 -12.60
C GLN A 30 12.01 2.05 -12.68
N LEU A 31 10.68 2.04 -12.87
CA LEU A 31 9.89 0.81 -12.98
C LEU A 31 10.15 0.10 -14.32
N GLY A 32 10.31 0.87 -15.40
CA GLY A 32 10.56 0.32 -16.74
C GLY A 32 11.92 -0.38 -16.90
N LYS A 33 12.83 -0.22 -15.93
CA LYS A 33 14.16 -0.89 -15.90
C LYS A 33 14.13 -2.25 -15.20
N VAL A 34 13.02 -2.62 -14.56
CA VAL A 34 12.91 -3.89 -13.85
C VAL A 34 12.87 -5.04 -14.86
N ASP A 35 13.67 -6.07 -14.64
CA ASP A 35 13.64 -7.28 -15.45
C ASP A 35 12.30 -8.02 -15.24
N PRO A 36 11.46 -8.21 -16.28
CA PRO A 36 10.17 -8.90 -16.17
C PRO A 36 10.30 -10.36 -15.73
N LYS A 37 11.49 -10.96 -15.80
CA LYS A 37 11.74 -12.34 -15.37
C LYS A 37 11.90 -12.50 -13.86
N LYS A 38 12.07 -11.40 -13.10
CA LYS A 38 12.21 -11.46 -11.65
C LYS A 38 10.96 -11.98 -10.97
N PHE A 39 11.14 -12.90 -10.04
CA PHE A 39 10.05 -13.45 -9.23
C PHE A 39 10.57 -13.75 -7.83
N GLY A 40 9.89 -13.22 -6.82
CA GLY A 40 10.19 -13.50 -5.41
C GLY A 40 8.90 -13.78 -4.65
N ILE A 41 8.96 -14.74 -3.73
CA ILE A 41 7.85 -15.09 -2.84
C ILE A 41 8.38 -15.33 -1.43
N ALA A 42 7.65 -14.85 -0.43
CA ALA A 42 7.95 -15.09 0.98
C ALA A 42 6.66 -15.41 1.74
N ALA A 43 6.72 -16.39 2.64
CA ALA A 43 5.69 -16.71 3.60
C ALA A 43 6.26 -16.57 5.00
N VAL A 44 5.54 -15.86 5.87
CA VAL A 44 5.94 -15.71 7.28
C VAL A 44 4.80 -16.13 8.19
N THR A 45 5.07 -17.11 9.03
CA THR A 45 4.10 -17.67 9.99
C THR A 45 3.97 -16.80 11.23
N ASN A 46 2.90 -16.98 12.00
CA ASN A 46 2.67 -16.18 13.22
C ASN A 46 3.76 -16.39 14.28
N ASP A 47 4.41 -17.55 14.34
CA ASP A 47 5.55 -17.81 15.23
C ASP A 47 6.89 -17.24 14.73
N GLY A 48 6.93 -16.63 13.55
CA GLY A 48 8.12 -15.97 13.00
C GLY A 48 8.96 -16.82 12.07
N GLY A 49 8.53 -18.05 11.76
CA GLY A 49 9.12 -18.84 10.69
C GLY A 49 9.05 -18.10 9.35
N VAL A 50 10.20 -17.95 8.69
CA VAL A 50 10.32 -17.29 7.39
C VAL A 50 10.71 -18.34 6.35
N LEU A 51 9.92 -18.42 5.28
CA LEU A 51 10.17 -19.27 4.12
C LEU A 51 10.17 -18.40 2.87
N MET A 52 11.09 -18.65 1.94
CA MET A 52 11.30 -17.81 0.77
C MET A 52 11.73 -18.63 -0.43
N ALA A 53 11.42 -18.14 -1.63
CA ALA A 53 11.94 -18.67 -2.89
C ALA A 53 12.09 -17.55 -3.94
N GLY A 54 12.98 -17.76 -4.91
CA GLY A 54 13.30 -16.76 -5.93
C GLY A 54 14.01 -15.51 -5.38
N ASP A 55 13.77 -14.37 -6.01
CA ASP A 55 14.36 -13.06 -5.70
C ASP A 55 13.73 -12.38 -4.45
N ALA A 56 13.27 -13.16 -3.46
CA ALA A 56 12.45 -12.68 -2.34
C ALA A 56 13.12 -11.62 -1.43
N GLU A 57 14.44 -11.50 -1.47
CA GLU A 57 15.22 -10.51 -0.73
C GLU A 57 15.49 -9.23 -1.54
N GLN A 58 15.18 -9.22 -2.84
CA GLN A 58 15.34 -8.01 -3.64
C GLN A 58 14.28 -6.98 -3.26
N ALA A 59 14.75 -5.82 -2.79
CA ALA A 59 13.87 -4.70 -2.51
C ALA A 59 13.28 -4.10 -3.80
N PHE A 60 12.00 -3.72 -3.72
CA PHE A 60 11.28 -2.98 -4.74
C PHE A 60 10.37 -1.94 -4.08
N SER A 61 10.01 -0.90 -4.82
CA SER A 61 9.04 0.10 -4.35
C SER A 61 7.67 -0.57 -4.15
N ILE A 62 7.15 -0.53 -2.93
CA ILE A 62 5.89 -1.21 -2.57
C ILE A 62 4.66 -0.56 -3.20
N GLN A 63 4.81 0.64 -3.77
CA GLN A 63 3.77 1.32 -4.54
C GLN A 63 2.45 1.35 -3.76
N SER A 64 1.34 0.97 -4.39
CA SER A 64 0.02 1.02 -3.74
C SER A 64 -0.18 0.04 -2.58
N ILE A 65 0.73 -0.91 -2.34
CA ILE A 65 0.67 -1.75 -1.14
C ILE A 65 0.84 -0.88 0.11
N SER A 66 1.57 0.24 0.00
CA SER A 66 1.71 1.24 1.06
C SER A 66 0.36 1.75 1.62
N LYS A 67 -0.72 1.71 0.82
CA LYS A 67 -2.08 2.13 1.23
C LYS A 67 -2.60 1.32 2.42
N VAL A 68 -2.22 0.05 2.55
CA VAL A 68 -2.58 -0.79 3.71
C VAL A 68 -1.99 -0.20 5.00
N PHE A 69 -0.71 0.15 4.96
CA PHE A 69 0.01 0.65 6.13
C PHE A 69 -0.43 2.07 6.50
N THR A 70 -0.59 2.95 5.52
CA THR A 70 -1.03 4.33 5.77
C THR A 70 -2.47 4.39 6.26
N LEU A 71 -3.36 3.55 5.74
CA LEU A 71 -4.71 3.38 6.29
C LEU A 71 -4.67 2.91 7.75
N THR A 72 -3.84 1.90 8.05
CA THR A 72 -3.71 1.33 9.40
C THR A 72 -3.27 2.41 10.39
N LEU A 73 -2.26 3.19 10.02
CA LEU A 73 -1.74 4.29 10.82
C LEU A 73 -2.80 5.40 11.01
N ALA A 74 -3.50 5.79 9.94
CA ALA A 74 -4.52 6.83 10.01
C ALA A 74 -5.72 6.42 10.89
N LEU A 75 -6.13 5.15 10.84
CA LEU A 75 -7.13 4.61 11.76
C LEU A 75 -6.66 4.61 13.22
N GLY A 76 -5.36 4.47 13.47
CA GLY A 76 -4.75 4.66 14.78
C GLY A 76 -4.89 6.10 15.26
N ASN A 77 -4.61 7.08 14.39
CA ASN A 77 -4.54 8.50 14.74
C ASN A 77 -5.92 9.15 14.92
N VAL A 78 -6.87 8.87 14.02
CA VAL A 78 -8.19 9.55 14.02
C VAL A 78 -9.39 8.62 14.18
N GLY A 79 -9.17 7.30 14.23
CA GLY A 79 -10.25 6.33 14.37
C GLY A 79 -11.28 6.43 13.24
N ASP A 80 -12.56 6.27 13.60
CA ASP A 80 -13.65 6.22 12.63
C ASP A 80 -13.99 7.59 12.01
N ALA A 81 -13.42 8.70 12.51
CA ALA A 81 -13.57 10.01 11.88
C ALA A 81 -13.01 10.05 10.44
N LEU A 82 -12.05 9.17 10.13
CA LEU A 82 -11.52 8.98 8.78
C LEU A 82 -12.63 8.75 7.74
N TRP A 83 -13.69 8.00 8.11
CA TRP A 83 -14.76 7.61 7.19
C TRP A 83 -15.68 8.75 6.76
N GLN A 84 -15.52 9.93 7.36
CA GLN A 84 -16.20 11.15 6.89
C GLN A 84 -15.55 11.72 5.64
N ARG A 85 -14.28 11.37 5.36
CA ARG A 85 -13.47 11.92 4.28
C ARG A 85 -13.17 10.92 3.17
N VAL A 86 -13.32 9.63 3.45
CA VAL A 86 -13.13 8.52 2.51
C VAL A 86 -14.19 7.44 2.78
N GLY A 87 -14.80 6.90 1.73
CA GLY A 87 -15.74 5.79 1.81
C GLY A 87 -15.10 4.44 2.11
N ARG A 88 -15.89 3.37 1.95
CA ARG A 88 -15.50 1.97 2.21
C ARG A 88 -15.93 1.00 1.10
N GLU A 89 -16.49 1.53 0.01
CA GLU A 89 -17.14 0.74 -1.03
C GLU A 89 -16.20 0.53 -2.22
N PRO A 90 -16.30 -0.60 -2.93
CA PRO A 90 -15.63 -0.73 -4.21
C PRO A 90 -16.12 0.37 -5.18
N SER A 91 -15.28 0.69 -6.16
CA SER A 91 -15.69 1.49 -7.29
C SER A 91 -16.06 0.56 -8.45
N GLY A 92 -17.22 0.78 -9.07
CA GLY A 92 -17.61 0.13 -10.33
C GLY A 92 -17.08 0.86 -11.57
N ASN A 93 -16.35 1.95 -11.39
CA ASN A 93 -15.67 2.71 -12.44
C ASN A 93 -14.15 2.50 -12.32
N PRO A 94 -13.35 2.85 -13.33
CA PRO A 94 -11.90 2.82 -13.21
C PRO A 94 -11.44 3.55 -11.94
N PHE A 95 -10.48 2.97 -11.22
CA PHE A 95 -9.99 3.42 -9.91
C PHE A 95 -9.52 4.88 -9.82
N ASN A 96 -9.48 5.57 -10.95
CA ASN A 96 -8.90 6.87 -11.18
C ASN A 96 -9.87 7.82 -11.90
N SER A 97 -11.18 7.49 -11.90
CA SER A 97 -12.27 8.26 -12.48
C SER A 97 -12.54 9.57 -11.73
N ILE A 98 -12.36 10.70 -12.41
CA ILE A 98 -12.73 12.04 -11.88
C ILE A 98 -14.25 12.21 -11.84
N VAL A 99 -14.97 11.66 -12.81
CA VAL A 99 -16.44 11.73 -12.91
C VAL A 99 -17.10 11.15 -11.66
N GLN A 100 -16.57 10.05 -11.14
CA GLN A 100 -17.11 9.50 -9.90
C GLN A 100 -16.85 10.42 -8.70
N LEU A 101 -15.64 10.96 -8.62
CA LEU A 101 -15.24 11.86 -7.54
C LEU A 101 -16.09 13.14 -7.53
N GLU A 102 -16.55 13.61 -8.69
CA GLU A 102 -17.50 14.71 -8.84
C GLU A 102 -18.86 14.39 -8.21
N HIS A 103 -19.46 13.24 -8.59
CA HIS A 103 -20.75 12.80 -8.05
C HIS A 103 -20.71 12.57 -6.53
N GLU A 104 -19.53 12.23 -5.99
CA GLU A 104 -19.31 11.99 -4.57
C GLU A 104 -18.82 13.24 -3.82
N ASN A 105 -18.92 14.43 -4.44
CA ASN A 105 -18.54 15.72 -3.87
C ASN A 105 -17.11 15.72 -3.30
N GLY A 106 -16.16 15.13 -4.03
CA GLY A 106 -14.76 15.07 -3.63
C GLY A 106 -14.43 14.04 -2.54
N ILE A 107 -15.38 13.19 -2.13
CA ILE A 107 -15.16 12.08 -1.18
C ILE A 107 -14.81 10.81 -1.97
N PRO A 108 -13.59 10.27 -1.87
CA PRO A 108 -13.22 9.06 -2.59
C PRO A 108 -13.92 7.82 -2.04
N ARG A 109 -14.20 6.85 -2.91
CA ARG A 109 -14.92 5.63 -2.56
C ARG A 109 -14.33 4.75 -1.47
N ASN A 110 -13.02 4.62 -1.44
CA ASN A 110 -12.28 3.75 -0.52
C ASN A 110 -10.81 4.19 -0.46
N PRO A 111 -10.05 3.78 0.57
CA PRO A 111 -8.65 4.17 0.73
C PRO A 111 -7.68 3.47 -0.24
N PHE A 112 -8.13 2.46 -0.99
CA PHE A 112 -7.27 1.68 -1.89
C PHE A 112 -7.18 2.25 -3.31
N ILE A 113 -8.04 3.20 -3.68
CA ILE A 113 -7.88 4.04 -4.87
C ILE A 113 -6.97 5.24 -4.59
N ASN A 114 -6.37 5.82 -5.63
CA ASN A 114 -5.39 6.91 -5.47
C ASN A 114 -5.97 8.13 -4.75
N ALA A 115 -7.20 8.54 -5.11
CA ALA A 115 -7.86 9.66 -4.46
C ALA A 115 -8.04 9.41 -2.94
N GLY A 116 -8.45 8.20 -2.54
CA GLY A 116 -8.56 7.82 -1.14
C GLY A 116 -7.22 7.86 -0.41
N ALA A 117 -6.19 7.27 -1.00
CA ALA A 117 -4.84 7.27 -0.43
C ALA A 117 -4.23 8.68 -0.27
N ILE A 118 -4.56 9.61 -1.18
CA ILE A 118 -4.16 11.02 -1.06
C ILE A 118 -4.89 11.69 0.13
N VAL A 119 -6.17 11.40 0.34
CA VAL A 119 -6.90 11.87 1.54
C VAL A 119 -6.31 11.26 2.82
N ILE A 120 -5.96 9.97 2.81
CA ILE A 120 -5.23 9.34 3.93
C ILE A 120 -3.91 10.06 4.21
N SER A 121 -3.16 10.42 3.16
CA SER A 121 -1.92 11.19 3.29
C SER A 121 -2.14 12.57 3.90
N ASP A 122 -3.22 13.25 3.53
CA ASP A 122 -3.62 14.54 4.13
C ASP A 122 -4.07 14.41 5.59
N ILE A 123 -4.74 13.31 5.95
CA ILE A 123 -5.09 12.99 7.35
C ILE A 123 -3.81 12.78 8.18
N LEU A 124 -2.88 11.98 7.69
CA LEU A 124 -1.60 11.70 8.36
C LEU A 124 -0.71 12.94 8.47
N LEU A 125 -0.84 13.88 7.53
CA LEU A 125 -0.15 15.15 7.63
C LEU A 125 -0.55 15.92 8.90
N ALA A 126 -1.82 15.88 9.32
CA ALA A 126 -2.31 16.37 10.62
C ALA A 126 -1.78 17.76 11.08
N GLY A 127 -1.46 18.67 10.16
CA GLY A 127 -0.87 19.98 10.45
C GLY A 127 0.66 20.00 10.61
N HIS A 128 1.32 18.85 10.56
CA HIS A 128 2.77 18.69 10.58
C HIS A 128 3.42 19.07 9.23
N GLN A 129 4.74 19.16 9.23
CA GLN A 129 5.50 19.22 7.97
C GLN A 129 5.50 17.84 7.29
N PRO A 130 5.49 17.75 5.94
CA PRO A 130 5.49 16.46 5.24
C PRO A 130 6.60 15.50 5.69
N ARG A 131 7.78 16.02 6.02
CA ARG A 131 8.92 15.23 6.52
C ARG A 131 8.59 14.45 7.79
N GLU A 132 7.78 15.01 8.68
CA GLU A 132 7.41 14.40 9.95
C GLU A 132 6.44 13.23 9.72
N ALA A 133 5.39 13.45 8.92
CA ALA A 133 4.44 12.41 8.52
C ALA A 133 5.11 11.26 7.75
N ILE A 134 6.03 11.58 6.83
CA ILE A 134 6.82 10.59 6.10
C ILE A 134 7.68 9.77 7.07
N GLY A 135 8.33 10.42 8.03
CA GLY A 135 9.13 9.74 9.05
C GLY A 135 8.30 8.83 9.96
N GLU A 136 7.08 9.25 10.31
CA GLU A 136 6.14 8.43 11.10
C GLU A 136 5.73 7.16 10.34
N ILE A 137 5.34 7.30 9.07
CA ILE A 137 4.98 6.16 8.20
C ILE A 137 6.16 5.18 8.06
N LEU A 138 7.36 5.69 7.81
CA LEU A 138 8.55 4.85 7.65
C LEU A 138 8.87 4.10 8.95
N ARG A 139 8.90 4.80 10.10
CA ARG A 139 9.13 4.16 11.40
C ARG A 139 8.07 3.13 11.76
N PHE A 140 6.81 3.41 11.40
CA PHE A 140 5.72 2.46 11.61
C PHE A 140 5.95 1.17 10.82
N ILE A 141 6.31 1.27 9.54
CA ILE A 141 6.63 0.09 8.70
C ILE A 141 7.87 -0.65 9.21
N GLN A 142 8.94 0.08 9.56
CA GLN A 142 10.16 -0.50 10.15
C GLN A 142 9.85 -1.26 11.45
N PHE A 143 9.00 -0.71 12.32
CA PHE A 143 8.53 -1.36 13.54
C PHE A 143 7.72 -2.64 13.25
N LEU A 144 6.86 -2.63 12.23
CA LEU A 144 6.09 -3.81 11.86
C LEU A 144 6.97 -4.93 11.28
N ALA A 145 7.98 -4.54 10.49
CA ALA A 145 8.93 -5.48 9.88
C ALA A 145 10.05 -5.94 10.81
N ASP A 146 10.29 -5.20 11.91
CA ASP A 146 11.48 -5.30 12.76
C ASP A 146 12.78 -5.14 11.94
N ASP A 147 12.81 -4.14 11.05
CA ASP A 147 13.92 -3.93 10.12
C ASP A 147 14.11 -2.45 9.75
N GLU A 148 15.17 -1.83 10.27
CA GLU A 148 15.52 -0.43 10.00
C GLU A 148 16.17 -0.21 8.63
N THR A 149 16.49 -1.27 7.88
CA THR A 149 17.08 -1.15 6.53
C THR A 149 16.07 -0.75 5.47
N ILE A 150 14.77 -0.79 5.79
CA ILE A 150 13.70 -0.30 4.93
C ILE A 150 13.87 1.22 4.77
N ILE A 151 13.95 1.67 3.53
CA ILE A 151 14.17 3.08 3.16
C ILE A 151 13.18 3.54 2.10
N ILE A 152 13.12 4.85 1.89
CA ILE A 152 12.42 5.44 0.75
C ILE A 152 13.37 5.54 -0.42
N ASP A 153 13.00 4.95 -1.55
CA ASP A 153 13.68 5.14 -2.82
C ASP A 153 13.43 6.57 -3.31
N ARG A 154 14.46 7.41 -3.20
CA ARG A 154 14.38 8.83 -3.56
C ARG A 154 14.20 9.04 -5.06
N GLU A 155 14.73 8.15 -5.89
CA GLU A 155 14.60 8.26 -7.34
C GLU A 155 13.17 7.97 -7.76
N VAL A 156 12.57 6.90 -7.21
CA VAL A 156 11.15 6.59 -7.43
C VAL A 156 10.28 7.74 -6.92
N ALA A 157 10.48 8.23 -5.69
CA ALA A 157 9.69 9.34 -5.15
C ALA A 157 9.78 10.61 -6.00
N ALA A 158 10.98 10.94 -6.50
CA ALA A 158 11.19 12.09 -7.37
C ALA A 158 10.50 11.91 -8.73
N SER A 159 10.57 10.72 -9.32
CA SER A 159 9.95 10.43 -10.61
C SER A 159 8.43 10.36 -10.53
N GLU A 160 7.86 9.77 -9.47
CA GLU A 160 6.42 9.80 -9.18
C GLU A 160 5.91 11.24 -9.09
N ARG A 161 6.65 12.12 -8.41
CA ARG A 161 6.30 13.54 -8.33
C ARG A 161 6.37 14.24 -9.68
N ALA A 162 7.37 13.93 -10.50
CA ALA A 162 7.58 14.56 -11.80
C ALA A 162 6.53 14.14 -12.85
N THR A 163 5.99 12.92 -12.76
CA THR A 163 5.00 12.40 -13.72
C THR A 163 3.58 12.29 -13.16
N GLY A 164 3.38 12.62 -11.87
CA GLY A 164 2.14 12.45 -11.13
C GLY A 164 1.00 13.40 -11.50
N TYR A 165 0.92 13.93 -12.72
CA TYR A 165 -0.07 14.91 -13.18
C TYR A 165 -1.51 14.53 -12.82
N ARG A 166 -1.84 13.23 -12.94
CA ARG A 166 -3.17 12.73 -12.58
C ARG A 166 -3.45 12.83 -11.09
N ASN A 167 -2.47 12.54 -10.24
CA ASN A 167 -2.62 12.67 -8.80
C ASN A 167 -2.71 14.15 -8.40
N PHE A 168 -2.01 15.05 -9.09
CA PHE A 168 -2.20 16.50 -8.96
C PHE A 168 -3.62 16.95 -9.31
N ALA A 169 -4.19 16.44 -10.41
CA ALA A 169 -5.56 16.73 -10.79
C ALA A 169 -6.55 16.25 -9.71
N LEU A 170 -6.43 15.00 -9.24
CA LEU A 170 -7.26 14.45 -8.18
C LEU A 170 -7.16 15.26 -6.88
N ALA A 171 -5.94 15.62 -6.46
CA ALA A 171 -5.73 16.38 -5.23
C ALA A 171 -6.33 17.80 -5.30
N ASN A 172 -6.15 18.52 -6.41
CA ASN A 172 -6.77 19.82 -6.62
C ASN A 172 -8.30 19.73 -6.67
N TYR A 173 -8.83 18.66 -7.29
CA TYR A 173 -10.27 18.43 -7.35
C TYR A 173 -10.86 18.17 -5.96
N MET A 174 -10.25 17.31 -5.15
CA MET A 174 -10.67 17.12 -3.76
C MET A 174 -10.51 18.39 -2.92
N LYS A 175 -9.50 19.23 -3.22
CA LYS A 175 -9.32 20.54 -2.58
C LYS A 175 -10.47 21.50 -2.89
N SER A 176 -10.96 21.53 -4.14
CA SER A 176 -12.08 22.41 -4.53
C SER A 176 -13.40 22.03 -3.84
N PHE A 177 -13.57 20.76 -3.47
CA PHE A 177 -14.71 20.30 -2.67
C PHE A 177 -14.49 20.41 -1.15
N GLY A 178 -13.34 20.92 -0.70
CA GLY A 178 -13.02 21.08 0.71
C GLY A 178 -12.63 19.77 1.44
N ASN A 179 -12.53 18.63 0.74
CA ASN A 179 -12.14 17.38 1.37
C ASN A 179 -10.64 17.29 1.64
N LEU A 180 -9.78 18.03 0.92
CA LEU A 180 -8.35 18.11 1.21
C LEU A 180 -8.05 19.35 2.09
N HIS A 181 -7.51 19.16 3.30
CA HIS A 181 -7.39 20.25 4.26
C HIS A 181 -6.07 21.03 4.09
N HIS A 182 -5.00 20.39 3.65
CA HIS A 182 -3.73 21.04 3.36
C HIS A 182 -3.60 21.42 1.88
N ALA A 183 -2.48 22.03 1.51
CA ALA A 183 -2.14 22.27 0.11
C ALA A 183 -1.93 20.92 -0.61
N PRO A 184 -2.48 20.73 -1.83
CA PRO A 184 -2.31 19.50 -2.61
C PRO A 184 -0.89 18.97 -2.68
N GLU A 185 0.09 19.85 -2.84
CA GLU A 185 1.52 19.54 -2.93
C GLU A 185 2.06 18.85 -1.68
N LEU A 186 1.54 19.21 -0.50
CA LEU A 186 1.99 18.64 0.78
C LEU A 186 1.45 17.22 0.96
N ALA A 187 0.16 17.01 0.71
CA ALA A 187 -0.46 15.68 0.76
C ALA A 187 0.15 14.75 -0.30
N LEU A 188 0.36 15.25 -1.51
CA LEU A 188 1.04 14.51 -2.58
C LEU A 188 2.50 14.21 -2.26
N GLY A 189 3.19 15.13 -1.57
CA GLY A 189 4.52 14.90 -1.03
C GLY A 189 4.55 13.65 -0.16
N VAL A 190 3.65 13.55 0.82
CA VAL A 190 3.53 12.35 1.67
C VAL A 190 3.17 11.11 0.83
N TYR A 191 2.19 11.24 -0.07
CA TYR A 191 1.72 10.15 -0.93
C TYR A 191 2.83 9.51 -1.76
N PHE A 192 3.59 10.32 -2.51
CA PHE A 192 4.65 9.82 -3.38
C PHE A 192 5.78 9.15 -2.59
N HIS A 193 6.11 9.67 -1.40
CA HIS A 193 7.17 9.09 -0.58
C HIS A 193 6.78 7.74 0.04
N HIS A 194 5.53 7.56 0.47
CA HIS A 194 5.11 6.25 1.01
C HIS A 194 4.96 5.19 -0.09
N CYS A 195 4.58 5.57 -1.32
CA CYS A 195 4.61 4.66 -2.47
C CYS A 195 6.04 4.22 -2.81
N ALA A 196 7.01 5.11 -2.64
CA ALA A 196 8.42 4.85 -2.92
C ALA A 196 9.18 4.10 -1.80
N ILE A 197 8.51 3.66 -0.74
CA ILE A 197 9.15 2.81 0.29
C ILE A 197 9.60 1.51 -0.37
N ALA A 198 10.88 1.17 -0.23
CA ALA A 198 11.50 0.00 -0.82
C ALA A 198 11.53 -1.15 0.20
N MET A 199 10.91 -2.28 -0.13
CA MET A 199 10.87 -3.48 0.72
C MET A 199 11.09 -4.73 -0.11
N SER A 200 11.70 -5.75 0.49
CA SER A 200 11.73 -7.11 -0.06
C SER A 200 10.42 -7.87 0.20
N CYS A 201 10.20 -9.01 -0.45
CA CYS A 201 9.05 -9.89 -0.17
C CYS A 201 9.05 -10.31 1.30
N ARG A 202 10.23 -10.61 1.86
CA ARG A 202 10.40 -10.94 3.29
C ARG A 202 9.94 -9.82 4.20
N GLN A 203 10.43 -8.61 3.96
CA GLN A 203 10.08 -7.43 4.76
C GLN A 203 8.58 -7.12 4.66
N LEU A 204 8.00 -7.24 3.47
CA LEU A 204 6.58 -7.01 3.24
C LEU A 204 5.72 -8.04 3.98
N ALA A 205 6.08 -9.32 3.90
CA ALA A 205 5.41 -10.39 4.61
C ALA A 205 5.51 -10.16 6.13
N LEU A 206 6.69 -9.85 6.67
CA LEU A 206 6.88 -9.50 8.08
C LEU A 206 5.97 -8.35 8.52
N ALA A 207 5.99 -7.24 7.78
CA ALA A 207 5.20 -6.05 8.10
C ALA A 207 3.69 -6.30 8.05
N GLY A 208 3.21 -7.19 7.19
CA GLY A 208 1.79 -7.53 7.04
C GLY A 208 1.23 -8.50 8.09
N ARG A 209 2.08 -9.21 8.86
CA ARG A 209 1.66 -10.31 9.76
C ARG A 209 0.62 -9.93 10.79
N PHE A 210 0.60 -8.66 11.24
CA PHE A 210 -0.38 -8.23 12.24
C PHE A 210 -1.82 -8.43 11.75
N LEU A 211 -2.08 -8.35 10.43
CA LEU A 211 -3.41 -8.57 9.86
C LEU A 211 -3.84 -10.04 10.04
N ALA A 212 -2.93 -10.99 9.81
CA ALA A 212 -3.17 -12.41 10.00
C ALA A 212 -3.27 -12.80 11.49
N ASN A 213 -2.67 -12.00 12.37
CA ASN A 213 -2.67 -12.22 13.83
C ASN A 213 -3.67 -11.30 14.57
N GLY A 214 -4.84 -11.06 13.98
CA GLY A 214 -5.95 -10.36 14.64
C GLY A 214 -5.63 -8.93 15.08
N GLY A 215 -4.78 -8.23 14.33
CA GLY A 215 -4.37 -6.85 14.61
C GLY A 215 -3.17 -6.70 15.53
N LYS A 216 -2.55 -7.79 16.00
CA LYS A 216 -1.40 -7.75 16.91
C LYS A 216 -0.10 -8.07 16.18
N ASN A 217 0.95 -7.30 16.44
CA ASN A 217 2.29 -7.66 16.01
C ASN A 217 2.68 -8.97 16.73
N PRO A 218 2.87 -10.09 16.02
CA PRO A 218 3.13 -11.38 16.66
C PRO A 218 4.50 -11.46 17.35
N ALA A 219 5.50 -10.68 16.91
CA ALA A 219 6.83 -10.70 17.50
C ALA A 219 6.87 -10.02 18.87
N THR A 220 6.06 -8.98 19.06
CA THR A 220 6.08 -8.14 20.28
C THR A 220 4.84 -8.30 21.14
N GLY A 221 3.75 -8.86 20.60
CA GLY A 221 2.43 -8.92 21.25
C GLY A 221 1.68 -7.58 21.26
N HIS A 222 2.28 -6.50 20.78
CA HIS A 222 1.66 -5.18 20.75
C HIS A 222 0.45 -5.14 19.82
N SER A 223 -0.62 -4.48 20.26
CA SER A 223 -1.79 -4.22 19.42
C SER A 223 -1.46 -3.12 18.41
N VAL A 224 -1.41 -3.47 17.12
CA VAL A 224 -1.27 -2.49 16.01
C VAL A 224 -2.62 -1.85 15.73
N VAL A 225 -3.67 -2.67 15.63
CA VAL A 225 -5.08 -2.28 15.56
C VAL A 225 -5.93 -3.28 16.32
N SER A 226 -7.19 -2.94 16.62
CA SER A 226 -8.11 -3.93 17.19
C SER A 226 -8.37 -5.08 16.21
N ALA A 227 -8.73 -6.26 16.72
CA ALA A 227 -9.10 -7.41 15.89
C ALA A 227 -10.25 -7.09 14.93
N GLU A 228 -11.20 -6.27 15.37
CA GLU A 228 -12.27 -5.78 14.51
C GLU A 228 -11.75 -4.94 13.34
N ARG A 229 -10.82 -4.01 13.61
CA ARG A 229 -10.21 -3.18 12.56
C ARG A 229 -9.35 -4.00 11.61
N ALA A 230 -8.56 -4.96 12.11
CA ALA A 230 -7.81 -5.88 11.26
C ALA A 230 -8.72 -6.63 10.27
N ARG A 231 -9.85 -7.15 10.76
CA ARG A 231 -10.88 -7.78 9.91
C ARG A 231 -11.47 -6.80 8.88
N ARG A 232 -11.79 -5.57 9.28
CA ARG A 232 -12.32 -4.53 8.36
C ARG A 232 -11.30 -4.14 7.29
N ILE A 233 -10.03 -3.99 7.65
CA ILE A 233 -8.94 -3.73 6.68
C ILE A 233 -8.84 -4.89 5.70
N GLY A 234 -8.83 -6.15 6.19
CA GLY A 234 -8.83 -7.34 5.34
C GLY A 234 -10.02 -7.40 4.39
N ALA A 235 -11.22 -7.04 4.85
CA ALA A 235 -12.42 -6.97 4.00
C ALA A 235 -12.27 -5.94 2.87
N MET A 236 -11.71 -4.76 3.17
CA MET A 236 -11.46 -3.75 2.13
C MET A 236 -10.33 -4.16 1.18
N MET A 237 -9.29 -4.86 1.66
CA MET A 237 -8.25 -5.43 0.79
C MET A 237 -8.85 -6.45 -0.17
N LEU A 238 -9.78 -7.28 0.30
CA LEU A 238 -10.49 -8.26 -0.53
C LEU A 238 -11.34 -7.57 -1.61
N THR A 239 -12.12 -6.54 -1.23
CA THR A 239 -13.10 -5.93 -2.14
C THR A 239 -12.54 -4.78 -2.98
N CYS A 240 -11.43 -4.16 -2.58
CA CYS A 240 -10.88 -2.96 -3.22
C CYS A 240 -9.36 -3.06 -3.53
N GLY A 241 -8.66 -4.09 -3.06
CA GLY A 241 -7.20 -4.17 -3.11
C GLY A 241 -6.60 -4.57 -4.46
N HIS A 242 -7.40 -5.12 -5.37
CA HIS A 242 -6.94 -5.60 -6.69
C HIS A 242 -7.49 -4.73 -7.84
N TYR A 243 -7.80 -3.46 -7.57
CA TYR A 243 -8.39 -2.53 -8.54
C TYR A 243 -9.63 -3.14 -9.21
N ASP A 244 -9.73 -3.02 -10.54
CA ASP A 244 -10.82 -3.54 -11.36
C ASP A 244 -10.92 -5.08 -11.30
N GLY A 245 -9.86 -5.77 -10.84
CA GLY A 245 -9.83 -7.22 -10.63
C GLY A 245 -10.31 -7.69 -9.25
N SER A 246 -10.74 -6.78 -8.36
CA SER A 246 -11.12 -7.17 -6.97
C SER A 246 -12.33 -8.10 -6.93
N GLY A 247 -13.30 -7.91 -7.82
CA GLY A 247 -14.47 -8.79 -7.91
C GLY A 247 -14.09 -10.21 -8.32
N ASP A 248 -13.27 -10.33 -9.36
CA ASP A 248 -12.79 -11.63 -9.86
C ASP A 248 -11.88 -12.32 -8.85
N PHE A 249 -11.02 -11.57 -8.16
CA PHE A 249 -10.15 -12.11 -7.11
C PHE A 249 -10.96 -12.66 -5.93
N ALA A 250 -11.98 -11.93 -5.47
CA ALA A 250 -12.81 -12.37 -4.34
C ALA A 250 -13.71 -13.56 -4.67
N PHE A 251 -13.99 -13.81 -5.95
CA PHE A 251 -14.81 -14.93 -6.41
C PHE A 251 -14.05 -16.25 -6.50
N ARG A 252 -12.72 -16.20 -6.71
CA ARG A 252 -11.85 -17.38 -6.86
C ARG A 252 -11.42 -17.95 -5.51
#